data_AF-F7QND6-F1
#
_entry.id   AF-F7QND6-F1
#
_cell.length_a   1.000
_cell.length_b   1.000
_cell.length_c   1.000
_cell.angle_alpha   90.00
_cell.angle_beta   90.00
_cell.angle_gamma   90.00
#
_symmetry.space_group_name_H-M   'P 1'
#
loop_
_entity.id
_entity.type
_entity.pdbx_description
1 polymer ?
#
loop_
_entity_poly.entity_id
_entity_poly.type
_entity_poly.pdbx_seq_one_letter_code
_entity_poly.pdbx_strand_id
1 'polypeptide(L)' 'MSDSTDYLMAHATRTILEARRLPHGPDRSKLRHIGSIYHLLAKQGAYSNIEFLEDYRVAKRAEEHLRSHLVLV' A
#
# COMPACT_ATOMS: atom_id res chain seq x y z
N MET A 1 8.68 -18.25 5.19
CA MET A 1 8.62 -16.78 5.35
C MET A 1 8.41 -16.04 4.01
N SER A 2 8.04 -16.72 2.92
CA SER A 2 7.81 -16.11 1.59
C SER A 2 6.47 -15.36 1.54
N ASP A 3 5.39 -16.00 2.04
CA ASP A 3 4.01 -15.55 1.82
C ASP A 3 3.72 -14.11 2.23
N SER A 4 4.26 -13.68 3.37
CA SER A 4 3.99 -12.34 3.89
C SER A 4 4.71 -11.24 3.13
N THR A 5 5.97 -11.46 2.77
CA THR A 5 6.75 -10.53 1.94
C THR A 5 6.16 -10.46 0.53
N ASP A 6 5.78 -11.61 -0.03
CA ASP A 6 5.15 -11.71 -1.35
C ASP A 6 3.79 -11.00 -1.37
N TYR A 7 2.99 -11.14 -0.29
CA TYR A 7 1.74 -10.41 -0.12
C TYR A 7 1.94 -8.89 -0.10
N LEU A 8 2.92 -8.40 0.66
CA LEU A 8 3.23 -6.96 0.72
C LEU A 8 3.73 -6.43 -0.63
N MET A 9 4.57 -7.19 -1.33
CA MET A 9 5.03 -6.84 -2.68
C MET A 9 3.90 -6.82 -3.71
N ALA A 10 2.97 -7.77 -3.64
CA ALA A 10 1.79 -7.80 -4.49
C ALA A 10 0.90 -6.56 -4.25
N HIS A 11 0.68 -6.21 -2.98
CA HIS A 11 -0.08 -5.01 -2.62
C HIS A 11 0.60 -3.72 -3.08
N ALA A 12 1.91 -3.59 -2.89
CA ALA A 12 2.70 -2.47 -3.39
C ALA A 12 2.58 -2.30 -4.90
N THR A 13 2.74 -3.41 -5.64
CA THR A 13 2.66 -3.42 -7.10
C THR A 13 1.26 -2.97 -7.56
N ARG A 14 0.21 -3.52 -6.95
CA ARG A 14 -1.17 -3.17 -7.29
C ARG A 14 -1.46 -1.69 -7.05
N THR A 15 -1.13 -1.15 -5.87
CA THR A 15 -1.42 0.27 -5.55
C THR A 15 -0.65 1.22 -6.46
N ILE A 16 0.61 0.91 -6.79
CA ILE A 16 1.40 1.73 -7.73
C ILE A 16 0.80 1.69 -9.14
N LEU A 17 0.37 0.52 -9.62
CA LEU A 17 -0.27 0.38 -10.93
C LEU A 17 -1.62 1.10 -10.99
N GLU A 18 -2.44 1.01 -9.94
CA GLU A 18 -3.69 1.76 -9.83
C GLU A 18 -3.43 3.28 -9.83
N ALA A 19 -2.42 3.75 -9.08
CA ALA A 19 -2.05 5.16 -9.08
C ALA A 19 -1.60 5.67 -10.46
N ARG A 20 -0.98 4.81 -11.29
CA ARG A 20 -0.57 5.17 -12.66
C ARG A 20 -1.76 5.35 -13.61
N ARG A 21 -2.91 4.75 -13.31
CA ARG A 21 -4.14 4.88 -14.10
C ARG A 21 -4.94 6.13 -13.75
N LEU A 22 -4.68 6.74 -12.59
CA LEU A 22 -5.34 7.97 -12.17
C LEU A 22 -4.74 9.22 -12.86
N PRO A 23 -5.56 10.26 -13.11
CA PRO A 23 -5.05 11.57 -13.53
C PRO A 23 -4.14 12.18 -12.46
N HIS A 24 -3.41 13.24 -12.83
CA HIS A 24 -2.63 14.01 -11.85
C HIS A 24 -3.57 14.58 -10.77
N GLY A 25 -3.31 14.26 -9.51
CA GLY A 25 -4.16 14.68 -8.40
C GLY A 25 -3.74 14.09 -7.05
N PRO A 26 -4.41 14.52 -5.97
CA PRO A 26 -4.10 14.09 -4.60
C PRO A 26 -4.24 12.58 -4.43
N ASP A 27 -5.23 11.95 -5.03
CA ASP A 27 -5.47 10.51 -4.85
C ASP A 27 -4.42 9.64 -5.53
N ARG A 28 -3.91 10.09 -6.69
CA ARG A 28 -2.72 9.50 -7.30
C ARG A 28 -1.50 9.59 -6.40
N SER A 29 -1.29 10.74 -5.75
CA SER A 29 -0.17 10.92 -4.82
C SER A 29 -0.30 9.99 -3.61
N LYS A 30 -1.50 9.92 -3.02
CA LYS A 30 -1.81 9.04 -1.88
C LYS A 30 -1.61 7.56 -2.22
N LEU A 31 -2.14 7.07 -3.35
CA LEU A 31 -1.94 5.67 -3.76
C LEU A 31 -0.47 5.34 -4.02
N ARG A 32 0.30 6.27 -4.61
CA ARG A 32 1.76 6.10 -4.75
C ARG A 32 2.45 6.00 -3.40
N HIS A 33 2.09 6.87 -2.47
CA HIS A 33 2.67 6.86 -1.13
C HIS A 33 2.38 5.56 -0.39
N ILE A 34 1.13 5.08 -0.42
CA ILE A 34 0.71 3.80 0.16
C ILE A 34 1.49 2.63 -0.46
N GLY A 35 1.62 2.60 -1.80
CA GLY A 35 2.38 1.56 -2.49
C GLY A 35 3.88 1.56 -2.12
N SER A 36 4.47 2.74 -1.92
CA SER A 36 5.85 2.87 -1.43
C SER A 36 6.01 2.33 -0.01
N ILE A 37 5.05 2.56 0.90
CA ILE A 37 5.08 2.02 2.25
C ILE A 37 5.04 0.48 2.20
N TYR A 38 4.12 -0.11 1.44
CA TYR A 38 4.08 -1.58 1.28
C TYR A 38 5.39 -2.16 0.72
N HIS A 39 6.02 -1.47 -0.23
CA HIS A 39 7.30 -1.90 -0.78
C HIS A 39 8.43 -1.86 0.27
N LEU A 40 8.48 -0.81 1.10
CA LEU A 40 9.46 -0.68 2.18
C LEU A 40 9.25 -1.75 3.25
N LEU A 41 8.00 -1.97 3.67
CA LEU A 41 7.63 -3.02 4.62
C LEU A 41 8.06 -4.41 4.11
N ALA A 42 7.82 -4.69 2.84
CA ALA A 42 8.24 -5.96 2.23
C ALA A 42 9.77 -6.13 2.26
N LYS A 43 10.52 -5.07 1.91
CA LYS A 43 11.99 -5.10 1.91
C LYS A 43 12.60 -5.24 3.30
N GLN A 44 11.94 -4.71 4.34
CA GLN A 44 12.43 -4.76 5.72
C GLN A 44 11.99 -6.03 6.47
N GLY A 45 11.27 -6.95 5.83
CA GLY A 45 10.76 -8.15 6.50
C GLY A 45 9.71 -7.83 7.58
N ALA A 46 8.97 -6.73 7.38
CA ALA A 46 8.07 -6.14 8.38
C ALA A 46 7.03 -7.11 8.96
N TYR A 47 6.62 -8.12 8.20
CA TYR A 47 5.64 -9.09 8.70
C TYR A 47 6.17 -9.98 9.82
N SER A 48 7.49 -10.14 9.93
CA SER A 48 8.15 -10.83 11.05
C SER A 48 8.66 -9.88 12.13
N ASN A 49 8.60 -8.57 11.91
CA ASN A 49 9.05 -7.56 12.88
C ASN A 49 7.86 -6.73 13.38
N ILE A 50 7.56 -6.92 14.67
CA ILE A 50 6.45 -6.32 15.41
C ILE A 50 6.49 -4.78 15.35
N GLU A 51 7.69 -4.20 15.21
CA GLU A 51 7.90 -2.75 15.11
C GLU A 51 7.17 -2.12 13.91
N PHE A 52 6.98 -2.88 12.83
CA PHE A 52 6.35 -2.39 11.59
C PHE A 52 4.87 -2.75 11.45
N LEU A 53 4.29 -3.43 12.45
CA LEU A 53 2.91 -3.88 12.39
C LEU A 53 1.92 -2.70 12.40
N GLU A 54 2.23 -1.64 13.13
CA GLU A 54 1.40 -0.43 13.14
C GLU A 54 1.48 0.34 11.81
N ASP A 55 2.67 0.46 11.23
CA ASP A 55 2.84 1.07 9.90
C ASP A 55 2.01 0.34 8.84
N TYR A 56 2.01 -1.00 8.89
CA TYR A 56 1.16 -1.82 8.03
C TYR A 56 -0.33 -1.53 8.25
N ARG A 57 -0.79 -1.51 9.51
CA ARG A 57 -2.21 -1.27 9.86
C ARG A 57 -2.67 0.10 9.41
N VAL A 58 -1.84 1.13 9.60
CA VAL A 58 -2.13 2.50 9.17
C VAL A 58 -2.20 2.59 7.64
N ALA A 59 -1.23 2.01 6.93
CA ALA A 59 -1.24 1.95 5.46
C ALA A 59 -2.47 1.23 4.93
N LYS A 60 -2.88 0.12 5.58
CA LYS A 60 -4.06 -0.66 5.18
C LYS A 60 -5.37 0.12 5.35
N ARG A 61 -5.56 0.77 6.50
CA ARG A 61 -6.74 1.63 6.73
C ARG A 61 -6.80 2.79 5.75
N ALA A 62 -5.66 3.41 5.46
CA ALA A 62 -5.58 4.48 4.46
C ALA A 62 -5.92 3.97 3.05
N GLU A 63 -5.45 2.78 2.67
CA GLU A 63 -5.81 2.13 1.41
C GLU A 63 -7.32 1.91 1.30
N GLU A 64 -7.92 1.29 2.32
CA GLU A 64 -9.36 0.97 2.35
C GLU A 64 -10.22 2.23 2.27
N HIS A 65 -9.87 3.25 3.05
CA HIS A 65 -10.55 4.55 3.01
C HIS A 65 -10.40 5.21 1.64
N LEU A 66 -9.21 5.21 1.04
CA LEU A 66 -9.03 5.82 -0.26
C LEU A 66 -9.81 5.08 -1.35
N ARG A 67 -9.82 3.75 -1.33
CA ARG A 67 -10.58 2.92 -2.27
C ARG A 67 -12.09 3.14 -2.13
N SER A 68 -12.62 3.33 -0.93
CA SER A 68 -14.05 3.59 -0.75
C SER A 68 -14.50 4.89 -1.41
N HIS A 69 -13.59 5.87 -1.56
CA HIS A 69 -13.88 7.15 -2.22
C HIS A 69 -13.66 7.11 -3.74
N LEU A 70 -12.81 6.20 -4.22
CA LEU A 70 -12.52 6.03 -5.65
C LEU A 70 -13.60 5.23 -6.40
N VAL A 71 -14.45 4.48 -5.72
CA VAL A 71 -15.52 3.65 -6.33
C VAL A 71 -16.83 4.43 -6.54
N LEU A 72 -16.90 5.71 -6.16
CA LEU A 72 -18.06 6.59 -6.35
C LEU A 72 -18.00 7.49 -7.61
N VAL A 73 -17.12 7.17 -8.56
CA VAL A 73 -17.03 7.84 -9.89
C VAL A 73 -16.99 6.77 -10.96
#